data_AF-A0A352X8N5-F1
#
_entry.id   AF-A0A352X8N5-F1
#
_cell.length_a   1.000
_cell.length_b   1.000
_cell.length_c   1.000
_cell.angle_alpha   90.00
_cell.angle_beta   90.00
_cell.angle_gamma   90.00
#
_symmetry.space_group_name_H-M   'P 1'
#
loop_
_entity.id
_entity.type
_entity.pdbx_description
1 polymer ?
#
loop_
_entity_poly.entity_id
_entity_poly.type
_entity_poly.pdbx_seq_one_letter_code
_entity_poly.pdbx_strand_id
1 'polypeptide(L)'
;MNLQQLRAVFEEWNGEPHYVLTFARPDEQAIPDRLEILYYFGEEVEEYPTAIATIGLASYSPISPGDRAELMLYVAIGQSQQDYERLGKGLANLVWSCLARGSYFTANQVLRDISIPLFERMNSLFVMDWGYKVPEWLPGIEPDVRVLEVVPIYDSEAEQLENIEETFRAEICKQAIPKGNRSNPLRDPVCLLTEATKKIWEHFERWCRENAPLVCEDLKQGAKAEEIKTLGDRIGLSLPEDFAAFLIVHNGAMWFSSYEYLDTERIYQTWSRMNRLKEEGVFDRLQVPDASKGIIKNTWWDSHWIPFAEDGDVNLLCIDLAPDANGSMGQVIYWEKHEGPLPSGCQSFFAWFRDMEKGLGRYYVVEENGRIYEKF
;
A
#
# COMPACT_ATOMS: atom_id res chain seq x y z
N MET A 1 -14.15 -30.15 8.38
CA MET A 1 -15.06 -29.46 7.45
C MET A 1 -15.08 -30.22 6.15
N ASN A 2 -16.26 -30.53 5.60
CA ASN A 2 -16.35 -31.28 4.35
C ASN A 2 -16.60 -30.34 3.16
N LEU A 3 -16.30 -30.81 1.95
CA LEU A 3 -16.34 -30.00 0.73
C LEU A 3 -17.76 -29.54 0.38
N GLN A 4 -18.77 -30.36 0.66
CA GLN A 4 -20.19 -30.02 0.43
C GLN A 4 -20.66 -28.84 1.29
N GLN A 5 -20.22 -28.78 2.56
CA GLN A 5 -20.55 -27.68 3.46
C GLN A 5 -19.93 -26.37 2.97
N LEU A 6 -18.66 -26.37 2.59
CA LEU A 6 -17.98 -25.20 2.03
C LEU A 6 -18.70 -24.71 0.76
N ARG A 7 -19.04 -25.63 -0.14
CA ARG A 7 -19.77 -25.31 -1.37
C ARG A 7 -21.13 -24.69 -1.09
N ALA A 8 -21.92 -25.26 -0.19
CA ALA A 8 -23.23 -24.72 0.17
C ALA A 8 -23.13 -23.29 0.73
N VAL A 9 -22.11 -23.01 1.55
CA VAL A 9 -21.86 -21.66 2.10
C VAL A 9 -21.46 -20.67 0.99
N PHE A 10 -20.63 -21.09 0.03
CA PHE A 10 -20.31 -20.25 -1.13
C PHE A 10 -21.52 -20.01 -2.04
N GLU A 11 -22.38 -21.01 -2.20
CA GLU A 11 -23.63 -20.89 -2.97
C GLU A 11 -24.61 -19.92 -2.29
N GLU A 12 -24.70 -19.93 -0.96
CA GLU A 12 -25.48 -18.96 -0.19
C GLU A 12 -24.88 -17.55 -0.26
N TRP A 13 -23.55 -17.45 -0.24
CA TRP A 13 -22.84 -16.17 -0.21
C TRP A 13 -22.76 -15.46 -1.56
N ASN A 14 -22.47 -16.20 -2.64
CA ASN A 14 -22.21 -15.66 -4.00
C ASN A 14 -23.18 -16.18 -5.07
N GLY A 15 -24.17 -16.99 -4.71
CA GLY A 15 -25.09 -17.65 -5.66
C GLY A 15 -24.52 -18.95 -6.25
N GLU A 16 -25.31 -19.61 -7.10
CA GLU A 16 -24.86 -20.84 -7.76
C GLU A 16 -23.71 -20.56 -8.74
N PRO A 17 -22.61 -21.35 -8.70
CA PRO A 17 -21.52 -21.19 -9.64
C PRO A 17 -21.95 -21.59 -11.05
N HIS A 18 -21.50 -20.82 -12.05
CA HIS A 18 -21.81 -21.06 -13.46
C HIS A 18 -21.07 -22.28 -14.01
N TYR A 19 -19.89 -22.55 -13.48
CA TYR A 19 -19.05 -23.66 -13.87
C TYR A 19 -18.22 -24.14 -12.69
N VAL A 20 -17.96 -25.45 -12.64
CA VAL A 20 -17.20 -26.08 -11.56
C VAL A 20 -16.21 -27.07 -12.15
N LEU A 21 -14.94 -26.95 -11.76
CA LEU A 21 -13.93 -27.96 -11.99
C LEU A 21 -13.64 -28.71 -10.70
N THR A 22 -13.36 -30.00 -10.80
CA THR A 22 -12.98 -30.84 -9.67
C THR A 22 -11.64 -31.48 -9.96
N PHE A 23 -10.70 -31.32 -9.04
CA PHE A 23 -9.38 -31.91 -9.13
C PHE A 23 -9.14 -32.83 -7.92
N ALA A 24 -8.65 -34.03 -8.19
CA ALA A 24 -8.09 -34.90 -7.16
C ALA A 24 -6.61 -34.55 -6.93
N ARG A 25 -6.11 -34.85 -5.74
CA ARG A 25 -4.71 -34.67 -5.38
C ARG A 25 -3.74 -35.24 -6.43
N PRO A 26 -2.63 -34.55 -6.72
CA PRO A 26 -1.67 -34.98 -7.73
C PRO A 26 -0.88 -36.24 -7.34
N ASP A 27 -0.73 -36.50 -6.04
CA ASP A 27 -0.05 -37.66 -5.47
C ASP A 27 -0.61 -38.01 -4.09
N GLU A 28 -0.13 -39.11 -3.48
CA GLU A 28 -0.65 -39.61 -2.20
C GLU A 28 -0.33 -38.73 -0.99
N GLN A 29 0.67 -37.86 -1.09
CA GLN A 29 1.15 -36.99 -0.02
C GLN A 29 0.51 -35.60 -0.10
N ALA A 30 0.03 -35.21 -1.28
CA ALA A 30 -0.62 -33.94 -1.51
C ALA A 30 -1.94 -33.79 -0.74
N ILE A 31 -2.10 -32.59 -0.20
CA ILE A 31 -3.19 -32.15 0.67
C ILE A 31 -3.65 -30.76 0.20
N PRO A 32 -4.97 -30.48 0.16
CA PRO A 32 -6.08 -31.40 0.43
C PRO A 32 -6.20 -32.50 -0.64
N ASP A 33 -6.96 -33.55 -0.35
CA ASP A 33 -7.17 -34.69 -1.25
C ASP A 33 -8.00 -34.34 -2.49
N ARG A 34 -8.83 -33.30 -2.38
CA ARG A 34 -9.68 -32.79 -3.43
C ARG A 34 -9.80 -31.26 -3.35
N LEU A 35 -9.81 -30.63 -4.52
CA LEU A 35 -10.16 -29.22 -4.69
C LEU A 35 -11.28 -29.08 -5.72
N GLU A 36 -12.24 -28.22 -5.44
CA GLU A 36 -13.14 -27.68 -6.46
C GLU A 36 -12.76 -26.24 -6.79
N ILE A 37 -12.89 -25.87 -8.06
CA ILE A 37 -12.72 -24.51 -8.54
C ILE A 37 -14.07 -24.04 -9.06
N LEU A 38 -14.63 -23.03 -8.40
CA LEU A 38 -15.92 -22.45 -8.75
C LEU A 38 -15.72 -21.22 -9.62
N TYR A 39 -16.54 -21.08 -10.66
CA TYR A 39 -16.50 -19.94 -11.57
C TYR A 39 -17.80 -19.15 -11.48
N TYR A 40 -17.66 -17.86 -11.28
CA TYR A 40 -18.72 -16.88 -11.32
C TYR A 40 -18.42 -15.93 -12.48
N PHE A 41 -19.01 -16.20 -13.65
CA PHE A 41 -18.75 -15.41 -14.84
C PHE A 41 -19.30 -13.99 -14.66
N GLY A 42 -18.46 -13.01 -14.95
CA GLY A 42 -18.84 -11.61 -14.91
C GLY A 42 -19.69 -11.23 -16.13
N GLU A 43 -20.46 -10.14 -15.98
CA GLU A 43 -21.27 -9.57 -17.05
C GLU A 43 -20.66 -8.26 -17.57
N GLU A 44 -20.66 -8.05 -18.90
CA GLU A 44 -20.11 -6.84 -19.54
C GLU A 44 -20.75 -5.56 -18.99
N VAL A 45 -22.05 -5.59 -18.69
CA VAL A 45 -22.83 -4.43 -18.27
C VAL A 45 -22.41 -3.92 -16.89
N GLU A 46 -21.93 -4.81 -16.02
CA GLU A 46 -21.58 -4.48 -14.64
C GLU A 46 -20.07 -4.26 -14.45
N GLU A 47 -19.27 -4.37 -15.52
CA GLU A 47 -17.80 -4.32 -15.51
C GLU A 47 -17.16 -5.28 -14.47
N TYR A 48 -17.89 -6.31 -14.03
CA TYR A 48 -17.36 -7.27 -13.08
C TYR A 48 -16.50 -8.30 -13.80
N PRO A 49 -15.25 -8.54 -13.34
CA PRO A 49 -14.46 -9.64 -13.85
C PRO A 49 -15.06 -10.99 -13.43
N THR A 50 -14.65 -12.05 -14.12
CA THR A 50 -14.96 -13.42 -13.69
C THR A 50 -14.24 -13.70 -12.37
N ALA A 51 -14.99 -14.12 -11.36
CA ALA A 51 -14.46 -14.55 -10.07
C ALA A 51 -14.24 -16.06 -10.07
N ILE A 52 -13.12 -16.49 -9.50
CA ILE A 52 -12.71 -17.89 -9.43
C ILE A 52 -12.34 -18.20 -7.99
N ALA A 53 -13.05 -19.14 -7.38
CA ALA A 53 -12.86 -19.52 -5.98
C ALA A 53 -12.27 -20.92 -5.86
N THR A 54 -11.37 -21.13 -4.90
CA THR A 54 -11.05 -22.48 -4.43
C THR A 54 -12.10 -22.94 -3.43
N ILE A 55 -12.34 -24.25 -3.41
CA ILE A 55 -13.09 -24.94 -2.36
C ILE A 55 -12.32 -26.20 -1.99
N GLY A 56 -11.99 -26.30 -0.71
CA GLY A 56 -11.30 -27.45 -0.12
C GLY A 56 -9.96 -27.09 0.51
N LEU A 57 -9.39 -25.91 0.23
CA LEU A 57 -8.18 -25.46 0.94
C LEU A 57 -8.46 -25.39 2.44
N ALA A 58 -9.61 -24.80 2.80
CA ALA A 58 -10.04 -24.66 4.18
C ALA A 58 -10.34 -26.01 4.87
N SER A 59 -10.41 -27.12 4.14
CA SER A 59 -10.57 -28.46 4.75
C SER A 59 -9.30 -28.91 5.49
N TYR A 60 -8.14 -28.45 5.03
CA TYR A 60 -6.85 -28.66 5.66
C TYR A 60 -6.48 -27.46 6.54
N SER A 61 -6.06 -27.70 7.78
CA SER A 61 -5.47 -26.65 8.64
C SER A 61 -4.27 -27.24 9.37
N PRO A 62 -3.09 -26.63 9.25
CA PRO A 62 -1.83 -27.15 9.80
C PRO A 62 -1.57 -26.74 11.26
N ILE A 63 -2.12 -25.60 11.74
CA ILE A 63 -1.61 -24.92 12.95
C ILE A 63 -2.73 -24.39 13.85
N SER A 64 -3.69 -23.58 13.34
CA SER A 64 -4.79 -23.04 14.15
C SER A 64 -6.13 -22.90 13.39
N PRO A 65 -7.28 -22.83 14.10
CA PRO A 65 -8.59 -22.62 13.48
C PRO A 65 -8.70 -21.32 12.65
N GLY A 66 -7.92 -20.28 12.97
CA GLY A 66 -7.94 -18.98 12.28
C GLY A 66 -7.15 -18.93 10.96
N ASP A 67 -6.46 -20.02 10.60
CA ASP A 67 -5.63 -20.10 9.39
C ASP A 67 -6.37 -20.74 8.21
N ARG A 68 -7.65 -21.11 8.38
CA ARG A 68 -8.45 -21.67 7.29
C ARG A 68 -8.80 -20.57 6.30
N ALA A 69 -8.52 -20.82 5.04
CA ALA A 69 -8.83 -19.88 3.98
C ALA A 69 -9.35 -20.56 2.72
N GLU A 70 -10.11 -19.82 1.93
CA GLU A 70 -10.32 -20.07 0.51
C GLU A 70 -9.78 -18.89 -0.30
N LEU A 71 -9.29 -19.20 -1.50
CA LEU A 71 -8.66 -18.23 -2.38
C LEU A 71 -9.66 -17.74 -3.43
N MET A 72 -9.61 -16.46 -3.72
CA MET A 72 -10.31 -15.78 -4.80
C MET A 72 -9.29 -15.26 -5.81
N LEU A 73 -9.51 -15.54 -7.08
CA LEU A 73 -8.79 -14.97 -8.21
C LEU A 73 -9.78 -14.30 -9.15
N TYR A 74 -9.37 -13.19 -9.76
CA TYR A 74 -10.17 -12.48 -10.76
C TYR A 74 -9.48 -12.50 -12.11
N VAL A 75 -10.26 -12.71 -13.18
CA VAL A 75 -9.79 -12.61 -14.55
C VAL A 75 -10.79 -11.86 -15.41
N ALA A 76 -10.30 -11.08 -16.39
CA ALA A 76 -11.14 -10.38 -17.33
C ALA A 76 -12.12 -11.34 -18.02
N ILE A 77 -13.34 -10.87 -18.27
CA ILE A 77 -14.39 -11.63 -18.95
C ILE A 77 -13.96 -12.07 -20.35
N GLY A 78 -14.68 -13.06 -20.91
CA GLY A 78 -14.49 -13.48 -22.30
C GLY A 78 -13.31 -14.41 -22.56
N GLN A 79 -12.72 -15.03 -21.52
CA GLN A 79 -11.72 -16.09 -21.74
C GLN A 79 -12.37 -17.32 -22.40
N SER A 80 -11.58 -18.09 -23.15
CA SER A 80 -12.06 -19.34 -23.72
C SER A 80 -12.29 -20.39 -22.63
N GLN A 81 -13.11 -21.41 -22.92
CA GLN A 81 -13.28 -22.54 -22.00
C GLN A 81 -11.95 -23.22 -21.67
N GLN A 82 -11.08 -23.39 -22.67
CA GLN A 82 -9.75 -23.99 -22.48
C GLN A 82 -8.89 -23.14 -21.54
N ASP A 83 -8.99 -21.82 -21.63
CA ASP A 83 -8.25 -20.91 -20.74
C ASP A 83 -8.79 -20.97 -19.32
N TYR A 84 -10.11 -21.02 -19.12
CA TYR A 84 -10.68 -21.24 -17.79
C TYR A 84 -10.23 -22.57 -17.20
N GLU A 85 -10.22 -23.67 -17.97
CA GLU A 85 -9.73 -24.97 -17.52
C GLU A 85 -8.25 -24.95 -17.12
N ARG A 86 -7.40 -24.29 -17.92
CA ARG A 86 -5.97 -24.07 -17.59
C ARG A 86 -5.84 -23.27 -16.30
N LEU A 87 -6.60 -22.19 -16.15
CA LEU A 87 -6.57 -21.30 -15.00
C LEU A 87 -6.96 -22.02 -13.71
N GLY A 88 -8.05 -22.79 -13.73
CA GLY A 88 -8.49 -23.57 -12.57
C GLY A 88 -7.49 -24.65 -12.17
N LYS A 89 -6.90 -25.34 -13.16
CA LYS A 89 -5.81 -26.29 -12.89
C LYS A 89 -4.59 -25.59 -12.30
N GLY A 90 -4.24 -24.41 -12.80
CA GLY A 90 -3.15 -23.58 -12.28
C GLY A 90 -3.37 -23.19 -10.81
N LEU A 91 -4.59 -22.74 -10.48
CA LEU A 91 -4.97 -22.38 -9.11
C LEU A 91 -4.97 -23.58 -8.16
N ALA A 92 -5.43 -24.75 -8.60
CA ALA A 92 -5.32 -25.98 -7.81
C ALA A 92 -3.86 -26.40 -7.57
N ASN A 93 -3.02 -26.33 -8.61
CA ASN A 93 -1.58 -26.62 -8.51
C ASN A 93 -0.85 -25.64 -7.59
N LEU A 94 -1.24 -24.36 -7.58
CA LEU A 94 -0.73 -23.36 -6.65
C LEU A 94 -0.92 -23.84 -5.21
N VAL A 95 -2.14 -24.22 -4.85
CA VAL A 95 -2.48 -24.70 -3.49
C VAL A 95 -1.58 -25.86 -3.09
N TRP A 96 -1.52 -26.91 -3.90
CA TRP A 96 -0.70 -28.08 -3.57
C TRP A 96 0.79 -27.78 -3.52
N SER A 97 1.30 -26.94 -4.44
CA SER A 97 2.72 -26.60 -4.50
C SER A 97 3.16 -25.77 -3.28
N CYS A 98 2.33 -24.82 -2.83
CA CYS A 98 2.59 -24.04 -1.62
C CYS A 98 2.57 -24.93 -0.38
N LEU A 99 1.51 -25.74 -0.21
CA LEU A 99 1.37 -26.61 0.96
C LEU A 99 2.48 -27.67 1.04
N ALA A 100 2.92 -28.24 -0.09
CA ALA A 100 4.03 -29.19 -0.14
C ALA A 100 5.37 -28.57 0.29
N ARG A 101 5.54 -27.24 0.14
CA ARG A 101 6.72 -26.49 0.61
C ARG A 101 6.59 -26.01 2.05
N GLY A 102 5.47 -26.30 2.72
CA GLY A 102 5.17 -25.78 4.06
C GLY A 102 4.76 -24.30 4.04
N SER A 103 4.43 -23.74 2.88
CA SER A 103 3.93 -22.37 2.73
C SER A 103 2.41 -22.35 2.82
N TYR A 104 1.89 -21.48 3.69
CA TYR A 104 0.46 -21.21 3.83
C TYR A 104 0.11 -19.85 3.25
N PHE A 105 -1.17 -19.62 2.99
CA PHE A 105 -1.67 -18.35 2.46
C PHE A 105 -2.08 -17.45 3.63
N THR A 106 -1.43 -16.30 3.73
CA THR A 106 -1.74 -15.28 4.74
C THR A 106 -1.91 -13.93 4.07
N ALA A 107 -2.73 -13.05 4.63
CA ALA A 107 -2.85 -11.68 4.13
C ALA A 107 -1.49 -10.94 4.21
N ASN A 108 -1.28 -10.00 3.29
CA ASN A 108 -0.04 -9.22 3.09
C ASN A 108 1.20 -10.03 2.68
N GLN A 109 1.01 -11.27 2.22
CA GLN A 109 2.08 -12.15 1.76
C GLN A 109 2.40 -11.93 0.29
N VAL A 110 3.68 -11.86 -0.03
CA VAL A 110 4.19 -11.93 -1.41
C VAL A 110 4.70 -13.36 -1.65
N LEU A 111 4.23 -13.98 -2.73
CA LEU A 111 4.65 -15.30 -3.18
C LEU A 111 5.45 -15.14 -4.47
N ARG A 112 6.76 -15.40 -4.41
CA ARG A 112 7.70 -15.29 -5.54
C ARG A 112 7.76 -16.59 -6.37
N ASP A 113 8.26 -16.46 -7.60
CA ASP A 113 8.54 -17.58 -8.51
C ASP A 113 7.32 -18.47 -8.79
N ILE A 114 6.16 -17.83 -8.87
CA ILE A 114 4.87 -18.47 -9.09
C ILE A 114 4.16 -17.70 -10.20
N SER A 115 3.78 -18.42 -11.24
CA SER A 115 2.97 -17.90 -12.33
C SER A 115 1.67 -18.69 -12.46
N ILE A 116 0.59 -17.97 -12.74
CA ILE A 116 -0.74 -18.51 -12.97
C ILE A 116 -1.03 -18.42 -14.48
N PRO A 117 -1.64 -19.44 -15.11
CA PRO A 117 -1.99 -19.38 -16.53
C PRO A 117 -2.75 -18.10 -16.89
N LEU A 118 -2.56 -17.60 -18.11
CA LEU A 118 -2.97 -16.27 -18.59
C LEU A 118 -2.15 -15.09 -18.05
N PHE A 119 -1.63 -15.20 -16.83
CA PHE A 119 -0.79 -14.18 -16.19
C PHE A 119 0.70 -14.53 -16.31
N GLU A 120 1.14 -15.14 -17.42
CA GLU A 120 2.52 -15.63 -17.57
C GLU A 120 3.61 -14.53 -17.50
N ARG A 121 3.21 -13.26 -17.68
CA ARG A 121 4.08 -12.08 -17.51
C ARG A 121 4.32 -11.70 -16.04
N MET A 122 3.53 -12.26 -15.13
CA MET A 122 3.55 -11.98 -13.69
C MET A 122 4.04 -13.23 -12.96
N ASN A 123 5.26 -13.16 -12.45
CA ASN A 123 5.96 -14.27 -11.80
C ASN A 123 5.87 -14.23 -10.26
N SER A 124 5.02 -13.35 -9.74
CA SER A 124 4.75 -13.22 -8.32
C SER A 124 3.24 -13.08 -8.07
N LEU A 125 2.80 -13.44 -6.87
CA LEU A 125 1.43 -13.23 -6.40
C LEU A 125 1.46 -12.41 -5.11
N PHE A 126 0.47 -11.54 -4.94
CA PHE A 126 0.19 -10.88 -3.67
C PHE A 126 -1.11 -11.44 -3.10
N VAL A 127 -1.06 -11.86 -1.84
CA VAL A 127 -2.20 -12.42 -1.10
C VAL A 127 -2.71 -11.35 -0.14
N MET A 128 -3.97 -10.96 -0.28
CA MET A 128 -4.60 -9.95 0.58
C MET A 128 -5.97 -10.40 1.07
N ASP A 129 -6.45 -9.78 2.13
CA ASP A 129 -7.85 -9.92 2.51
C ASP A 129 -8.76 -9.46 1.37
N TRP A 130 -9.78 -10.25 1.06
CA TRP A 130 -10.80 -9.85 0.10
C TRP A 130 -11.50 -8.54 0.52
N GLY A 131 -11.75 -8.39 1.82
CA GLY A 131 -12.27 -7.17 2.45
C GLY A 131 -11.23 -6.06 2.70
N TYR A 132 -9.95 -6.28 2.33
CA TYR A 132 -8.75 -5.41 2.33
C TYR A 132 -8.43 -4.59 3.59
N LYS A 133 -9.40 -3.90 4.19
CA LYS A 133 -9.33 -3.20 5.48
C LYS A 133 -9.74 -4.07 6.65
N VAL A 134 -10.68 -4.97 6.40
CA VAL A 134 -11.18 -5.94 7.38
C VAL A 134 -11.10 -7.33 6.74
N PRO A 135 -10.67 -8.34 7.49
CA PRO A 135 -10.74 -9.72 7.02
C PRO A 135 -12.18 -10.09 6.69
N GLU A 136 -12.38 -10.73 5.53
CA GLU A 136 -13.67 -11.28 5.16
C GLU A 136 -13.72 -12.76 5.55
N TRP A 137 -14.84 -13.19 6.09
CA TRP A 137 -15.07 -14.56 6.56
C TRP A 137 -16.32 -15.13 5.91
N LEU A 138 -16.28 -16.42 5.56
CA LEU A 138 -17.47 -17.10 5.06
C LEU A 138 -18.56 -17.14 6.13
N PRO A 139 -19.80 -16.76 5.81
CA PRO A 139 -20.86 -16.64 6.81
C PRO A 139 -21.32 -18.02 7.31
N GLY A 140 -21.57 -18.13 8.61
CA GLY A 140 -22.28 -19.27 9.21
C GLY A 140 -21.52 -20.60 9.21
N ILE A 141 -20.22 -20.61 8.93
CA ILE A 141 -19.38 -21.81 8.94
C ILE A 141 -18.49 -21.86 10.19
N GLU A 142 -18.34 -23.05 10.78
CA GLU A 142 -17.46 -23.30 11.93
C GLU A 142 -16.54 -24.49 11.62
N PRO A 143 -15.22 -24.38 11.82
CA PRO A 143 -14.48 -23.16 12.18
C PRO A 143 -14.53 -22.07 11.10
N ASP A 144 -14.30 -20.83 11.51
CA ASP A 144 -14.23 -19.68 10.62
C ASP A 144 -13.30 -19.94 9.43
N VAL A 145 -13.71 -19.48 8.24
CA VAL A 145 -12.93 -19.58 7.01
C VAL A 145 -12.75 -18.20 6.42
N ARG A 146 -11.50 -17.76 6.34
CA ARG A 146 -11.12 -16.47 5.77
C ARG A 146 -11.17 -16.51 4.24
N VAL A 147 -11.49 -15.40 3.60
CA VAL A 147 -11.44 -15.28 2.14
C VAL A 147 -10.26 -14.38 1.74
N LEU A 148 -9.34 -14.93 0.96
CA LEU A 148 -8.13 -14.24 0.51
C LEU A 148 -8.18 -14.01 -1.00
N GLU A 149 -7.95 -12.78 -1.45
CA GLU A 149 -7.72 -12.47 -2.86
C GLU A 149 -6.25 -12.74 -3.19
N VAL A 150 -6.01 -13.50 -4.26
CA VAL A 150 -4.70 -13.74 -4.85
C VAL A 150 -4.58 -12.89 -6.11
N VAL A 151 -3.65 -11.94 -6.09
CA VAL A 151 -3.44 -10.98 -7.16
C VAL A 151 -2.15 -11.30 -7.90
N PRO A 152 -2.19 -11.67 -9.19
CA PRO A 152 -0.99 -11.75 -10.00
C PRO A 152 -0.29 -10.39 -10.12
N ILE A 153 1.01 -10.38 -9.84
CA ILE A 153 1.85 -9.17 -9.83
C ILE A 153 3.19 -9.40 -10.51
N TYR A 154 3.77 -8.31 -11.03
CA TYR A 154 5.11 -8.31 -11.58
C TYR A 154 6.16 -8.38 -10.47
N ASP A 155 7.35 -8.88 -10.77
CA ASP A 155 8.44 -8.95 -9.79
C ASP A 155 8.85 -7.57 -9.28
N SER A 156 8.76 -6.53 -10.12
CA SER A 156 8.97 -5.13 -9.75
C SER A 156 7.93 -4.60 -8.76
N GLU A 157 6.70 -5.11 -8.79
CA GLU A 157 5.64 -4.76 -7.84
C GLU A 157 5.79 -5.52 -6.53
N ALA A 158 6.23 -6.79 -6.62
CA ALA A 158 6.57 -7.61 -5.46
C ALA A 158 7.72 -6.99 -4.65
N GLU A 159 8.77 -6.50 -5.32
CA GLU A 159 9.89 -5.78 -4.69
C GLU A 159 9.42 -4.52 -3.97
N GLN A 160 8.50 -3.76 -4.55
CA GLN A 160 7.92 -2.59 -3.89
C GLN A 160 7.11 -3.00 -2.65
N LEU A 161 6.23 -4.00 -2.75
CA LEU A 161 5.42 -4.47 -1.63
C LEU A 161 6.27 -4.94 -0.45
N GLU A 162 7.34 -5.67 -0.71
CA GLU A 162 8.24 -6.16 0.34
C GLU A 162 8.93 -5.01 1.11
N ASN A 163 9.17 -3.87 0.47
CA ASN A 163 9.75 -2.67 1.08
C ASN A 163 8.72 -1.73 1.73
N ILE A 164 7.43 -1.99 1.55
CA ILE A 164 6.33 -1.25 2.16
C ILE A 164 5.97 -1.90 3.50
N GLU A 165 5.63 -1.07 4.50
CA GLU A 165 5.10 -1.52 5.79
C GLU A 165 3.88 -2.43 5.59
N GLU A 166 3.88 -3.58 6.26
CA GLU A 166 2.89 -4.65 6.05
C GLU A 166 1.44 -4.15 6.13
N THR A 167 1.16 -3.22 7.04
CA THR A 167 -0.17 -2.64 7.29
C THR A 167 -0.74 -1.87 6.10
N PHE A 168 0.13 -1.34 5.21
CA PHE A 168 -0.28 -0.55 4.05
C PHE A 168 -0.27 -1.34 2.74
N ARG A 169 0.38 -2.53 2.68
CA ARG A 169 0.55 -3.30 1.42
C ARG A 169 -0.76 -3.54 0.69
N ALA A 170 -1.78 -4.04 1.38
CA ALA A 170 -3.10 -4.30 0.78
C ALA A 170 -3.80 -3.01 0.32
N GLU A 171 -3.72 -1.94 1.11
CA GLU A 171 -4.29 -0.64 0.73
C GLU A 171 -3.60 -0.07 -0.51
N ILE A 172 -2.26 -0.04 -0.53
CA ILE A 172 -1.47 0.46 -1.66
C ILE A 172 -1.71 -0.38 -2.90
N CYS A 173 -1.66 -1.72 -2.81
CA CYS A 173 -1.92 -2.60 -3.96
C CYS A 173 -3.30 -2.34 -4.57
N LYS A 174 -4.33 -2.15 -3.73
CA LYS A 174 -5.70 -1.92 -4.20
C LYS A 174 -5.87 -0.53 -4.83
N GLN A 175 -5.23 0.50 -4.28
CA GLN A 175 -5.27 1.85 -4.81
C GLN A 175 -4.52 1.96 -6.15
N ALA A 176 -3.35 1.33 -6.23
CA ALA A 176 -2.47 1.38 -7.40
C ALA A 176 -2.92 0.44 -8.54
N ILE A 177 -3.50 -0.70 -8.20
CA ILE A 177 -4.02 -1.67 -9.18
C ILE A 177 -5.54 -1.81 -8.95
N PRO A 178 -6.37 -1.00 -9.64
CA PRO A 178 -7.83 -1.14 -9.59
C PRO A 178 -8.29 -2.54 -10.02
N LYS A 179 -9.51 -2.93 -9.62
CA LYS A 179 -10.04 -4.29 -9.84
C LYS A 179 -9.99 -4.72 -11.32
N GLY A 180 -10.35 -3.83 -12.24
CA GLY A 180 -10.26 -4.11 -13.69
C GLY A 180 -8.83 -4.32 -14.20
N ASN A 181 -7.83 -3.70 -13.56
CA ASN A 181 -6.43 -3.98 -13.87
C ASN A 181 -5.98 -5.30 -13.23
N ARG A 182 -6.33 -5.57 -11.96
CA ARG A 182 -5.93 -6.82 -11.29
C ARG A 182 -6.40 -8.07 -12.03
N SER A 183 -7.57 -8.00 -12.66
CA SER A 183 -8.12 -9.08 -13.47
C SER A 183 -7.58 -9.13 -14.89
N ASN A 184 -6.87 -8.10 -15.37
CA ASN A 184 -6.38 -8.01 -16.73
C ASN A 184 -4.97 -8.62 -16.85
N PRO A 185 -4.81 -9.78 -17.51
CA PRO A 185 -3.50 -10.41 -17.65
C PRO A 185 -2.55 -9.64 -18.59
N LEU A 186 -3.08 -8.68 -19.36
CA LEU A 186 -2.33 -7.87 -20.31
C LEU A 186 -1.89 -6.51 -19.74
N ARG A 187 -2.24 -6.18 -18.50
CA ARG A 187 -1.83 -4.90 -17.89
C ARG A 187 -0.30 -4.77 -17.85
N ASP A 188 0.19 -3.55 -17.84
CA ASP A 188 1.59 -3.26 -17.57
C ASP A 188 1.87 -3.15 -16.06
N PRO A 189 3.14 -3.29 -15.63
CA PRO A 189 3.51 -3.05 -14.24
C PRO A 189 3.26 -1.59 -13.85
N VAL A 190 2.94 -1.36 -12.58
CA VAL A 190 2.77 -0.02 -12.01
C VAL A 190 3.80 0.28 -10.92
N CYS A 191 4.05 1.56 -10.71
CA CYS A 191 4.76 2.06 -9.53
C CYS A 191 3.73 2.21 -8.40
N LEU A 192 3.69 1.24 -7.48
CA LEU A 192 2.64 1.08 -6.49
C LEU A 192 2.53 2.28 -5.55
N LEU A 193 3.66 2.72 -4.99
CA LEU A 193 3.69 3.87 -4.08
C LEU A 193 3.31 5.15 -4.82
N THR A 194 3.84 5.34 -6.04
CA THR A 194 3.48 6.49 -6.88
C THR A 194 1.97 6.59 -7.09
N GLU A 195 1.32 5.51 -7.55
CA GLU A 195 -0.11 5.53 -7.86
C GLU A 195 -0.96 5.65 -6.59
N ALA A 196 -0.57 5.00 -5.49
CA ALA A 196 -1.27 5.13 -4.21
C ALA A 196 -1.17 6.56 -3.64
N THR A 197 0.00 7.20 -3.71
CA THR A 197 0.17 8.61 -3.29
C THR A 197 -0.72 9.55 -4.11
N LYS A 198 -0.79 9.35 -5.44
CA LYS A 198 -1.71 10.12 -6.30
C LYS A 198 -3.16 9.93 -5.88
N LYS A 199 -3.56 8.73 -5.45
CA LYS A 199 -4.92 8.48 -4.93
C LYS A 199 -5.22 9.24 -3.64
N ILE A 200 -4.24 9.42 -2.75
CA ILE A 200 -4.39 10.26 -1.56
C ILE A 200 -4.64 11.72 -1.99
N TRP A 201 -3.90 12.23 -2.97
CA TRP A 201 -4.15 13.55 -3.54
C TRP A 201 -5.54 13.71 -4.16
N GLU A 202 -5.98 12.76 -4.99
CA GLU A 202 -7.33 12.79 -5.58
C GLU A 202 -8.43 12.91 -4.51
N HIS A 203 -8.25 12.23 -3.37
CA HIS A 203 -9.18 12.32 -2.25
C HIS A 203 -9.07 13.69 -1.54
N PHE A 204 -7.85 14.16 -1.27
CA PHE A 204 -7.61 15.48 -0.71
C PHE A 204 -8.24 16.59 -1.55
N GLU A 205 -7.98 16.62 -2.87
CA GLU A 205 -8.56 17.60 -3.79
C GLU A 205 -10.09 17.58 -3.78
N ARG A 206 -10.70 16.38 -3.74
CA ARG A 206 -12.16 16.24 -3.67
C ARG A 206 -12.69 16.85 -2.38
N TRP A 207 -12.09 16.49 -1.25
CA TRP A 207 -12.46 17.05 0.05
C TRP A 207 -12.26 18.57 0.07
N CYS A 208 -11.16 19.06 -0.47
CA CYS A 208 -10.81 20.47 -0.50
C CYS A 208 -11.80 21.30 -1.33
N ARG A 209 -12.24 20.80 -2.49
CA ARG A 209 -13.27 21.44 -3.32
C ARG A 209 -14.61 21.61 -2.59
N GLU A 210 -14.95 20.64 -1.73
CA GLU A 210 -16.22 20.64 -1.00
C GLU A 210 -16.16 21.44 0.30
N ASN A 211 -15.02 21.43 1.00
CA ASN A 211 -14.92 21.90 2.38
C ASN A 211 -14.01 23.13 2.55
N ALA A 212 -12.94 23.23 1.75
CA ALA A 212 -11.89 24.24 1.88
C ALA A 212 -11.52 24.86 0.51
N PRO A 213 -12.45 25.54 -0.18
CA PRO A 213 -12.23 25.99 -1.56
C PRO A 213 -11.05 26.95 -1.72
N LEU A 214 -10.76 27.80 -0.71
CA LEU A 214 -9.59 28.69 -0.75
C LEU A 214 -8.27 27.91 -0.76
N VAL A 215 -8.16 26.87 0.07
CA VAL A 215 -6.98 25.98 0.04
C VAL A 215 -6.88 25.27 -1.31
N CYS A 216 -8.02 24.86 -1.88
CA CYS A 216 -8.05 24.17 -3.17
C CYS A 216 -7.55 25.07 -4.31
N GLU A 217 -7.88 26.36 -4.28
CA GLU A 217 -7.42 27.36 -5.24
C GLU A 217 -5.92 27.66 -5.10
N ASP A 218 -5.38 27.51 -3.89
CA ASP A 218 -3.96 27.76 -3.61
C ASP A 218 -3.03 26.62 -4.06
N LEU A 219 -3.55 25.40 -4.25
CA LEU A 219 -2.78 24.24 -4.70
C LEU A 219 -2.04 24.53 -6.01
N LYS A 220 -0.71 24.41 -5.96
CA LYS A 220 0.14 24.67 -7.13
C LYS A 220 0.13 23.50 -8.09
N GLN A 221 0.48 23.79 -9.35
CA GLN A 221 0.73 22.74 -10.32
C GLN A 221 1.88 21.84 -9.86
N GLY A 222 1.81 20.59 -10.28
CA GLY A 222 2.84 19.59 -10.03
C GLY A 222 4.22 19.98 -10.57
N ALA A 223 5.24 19.50 -9.88
CA ALA A 223 6.63 19.64 -10.28
C ALA A 223 6.89 18.81 -11.54
N LYS A 224 7.67 19.36 -12.46
CA LYS A 224 8.16 18.64 -13.63
C LYS A 224 9.19 17.60 -13.21
N ALA A 225 9.33 16.55 -14.01
CA ALA A 225 10.33 15.51 -13.78
C ALA A 225 11.75 16.08 -13.67
N GLU A 226 12.08 17.10 -14.46
CA GLU A 226 13.37 17.78 -14.42
C GLU A 226 13.60 18.55 -13.11
N GLU A 227 12.55 19.13 -12.51
CA GLU A 227 12.64 19.86 -11.23
C GLU A 227 12.91 18.89 -10.08
N ILE A 228 12.21 17.76 -10.05
CA ILE A 228 12.40 16.69 -9.06
C ILE A 228 13.80 16.09 -9.19
N LYS A 229 14.23 15.81 -10.43
CA LYS A 229 15.59 15.33 -10.69
C LYS A 229 16.64 16.33 -10.22
N THR A 230 16.46 17.61 -10.56
CA THR A 230 17.38 18.68 -10.15
C THR A 230 17.46 18.81 -8.63
N LEU A 231 16.33 18.64 -7.93
CA LEU A 231 16.29 18.61 -6.46
C LEU A 231 17.15 17.47 -5.91
N GLY A 232 16.92 16.24 -6.40
CA GLY A 232 17.72 15.06 -6.00
C GLY A 232 19.21 15.23 -6.28
N ASP A 233 19.56 15.72 -7.47
CA ASP A 233 20.96 15.98 -7.88
C ASP A 233 21.65 17.02 -6.99
N ARG A 234 20.93 18.08 -6.57
CA ARG A 234 21.46 19.15 -5.71
C ARG A 234 21.60 18.73 -4.24
N ILE A 235 20.67 17.92 -3.74
CA ILE A 235 20.74 17.34 -2.39
C ILE A 235 21.78 16.22 -2.34
N GLY A 236 22.02 15.52 -3.46
CA GLY A 236 22.92 14.38 -3.54
C GLY A 236 22.32 13.09 -2.95
N LEU A 237 20.98 13.03 -2.83
CA LEU A 237 20.22 11.89 -2.30
C LEU A 237 19.12 11.49 -3.26
N SER A 238 18.77 10.20 -3.29
CA SER A 238 17.57 9.73 -3.96
C SER A 238 16.34 10.13 -3.14
N LEU A 239 15.42 10.86 -3.76
CA LEU A 239 14.13 11.19 -3.14
C LEU A 239 13.28 9.91 -3.00
N PRO A 240 12.56 9.74 -1.88
CA PRO A 240 11.56 8.69 -1.75
C PRO A 240 10.52 8.75 -2.86
N GLU A 241 10.11 7.59 -3.38
CA GLU A 241 9.19 7.51 -4.51
C GLU A 241 7.83 8.18 -4.21
N ASP A 242 7.30 7.93 -3.03
CA ASP A 242 6.07 8.53 -2.52
C ASP A 242 6.19 10.06 -2.40
N PHE A 243 7.32 10.58 -1.95
CA PHE A 243 7.54 12.03 -1.89
C PHE A 243 7.71 12.66 -3.27
N ALA A 244 8.40 12.00 -4.21
CA ALA A 244 8.46 12.45 -5.58
C ALA A 244 7.06 12.47 -6.21
N ALA A 245 6.25 11.43 -5.99
CA ALA A 245 4.86 11.37 -6.44
C ALA A 245 4.00 12.48 -5.85
N PHE A 246 4.22 12.83 -4.57
CA PHE A 246 3.55 13.95 -3.92
C PHE A 246 3.82 15.27 -4.66
N LEU A 247 5.10 15.55 -4.97
CA LEU A 247 5.52 16.74 -5.70
C LEU A 247 5.04 16.77 -7.15
N ILE A 248 4.92 15.61 -7.82
CA ILE A 248 4.40 15.50 -9.20
C ILE A 248 2.94 15.97 -9.30
N VAL A 249 2.15 15.82 -8.23
CA VAL A 249 0.74 16.29 -8.26
C VAL A 249 0.67 17.77 -7.90
N HIS A 250 1.28 18.17 -6.78
CA HIS A 250 1.38 19.57 -6.37
C HIS A 250 2.78 19.89 -5.86
N ASN A 251 3.43 20.89 -6.45
CA ASN A 251 4.78 21.31 -6.07
C ASN A 251 4.80 22.20 -4.82
N GLY A 252 4.17 21.76 -3.72
CA GLY A 252 4.10 22.51 -2.48
C GLY A 252 3.60 23.95 -2.66
N ALA A 253 4.29 24.90 -2.01
CA ALA A 253 3.93 26.31 -1.89
C ALA A 253 2.46 26.51 -1.49
N MET A 254 2.04 25.70 -0.51
CA MET A 254 0.68 25.66 0.02
C MET A 254 0.72 25.62 1.54
N TRP A 255 -0.21 26.31 2.17
CA TRP A 255 -0.37 26.29 3.61
C TRP A 255 -1.40 25.24 4.01
N PHE A 256 -1.01 24.33 4.89
CA PHE A 256 -1.91 23.33 5.45
C PHE A 256 -1.52 23.04 6.91
N SER A 257 -2.48 23.15 7.82
CA SER A 257 -2.33 22.82 9.25
C SER A 257 -1.05 23.40 9.89
N SER A 258 -1.00 24.73 10.01
CA SER A 258 0.12 25.51 10.58
C SER A 258 1.46 25.43 9.84
N TYR A 259 1.62 24.56 8.85
CA TYR A 259 2.83 24.42 8.05
C TYR A 259 2.63 24.92 6.61
N GLU A 260 3.66 25.52 6.06
CA GLU A 260 3.82 25.74 4.63
C GLU A 260 4.61 24.58 4.03
N TYR A 261 3.99 23.87 3.09
CA TYR A 261 4.62 22.80 2.32
C TYR A 261 5.50 23.44 1.26
N LEU A 262 6.77 23.03 1.22
CA LEU A 262 7.78 23.68 0.41
C LEU A 262 7.73 23.19 -1.04
N ASP A 263 7.93 24.11 -1.98
CA ASP A 263 8.23 23.75 -3.37
C ASP A 263 9.66 23.20 -3.50
N THR A 264 9.97 22.56 -4.63
CA THR A 264 11.29 21.95 -4.90
C THR A 264 12.47 22.91 -4.68
N GLU A 265 12.34 24.20 -4.99
CA GLU A 265 13.43 25.16 -4.80
C GLU A 265 13.61 25.49 -3.31
N ARG A 266 12.52 25.72 -2.58
CA ARG A 266 12.56 26.01 -1.13
C ARG A 266 13.00 24.81 -0.31
N ILE A 267 12.66 23.59 -0.72
CA ILE A 267 13.22 22.36 -0.12
C ILE A 267 14.75 22.44 -0.16
N TYR A 268 15.34 22.67 -1.34
CA TYR A 268 16.79 22.76 -1.46
C TYR A 268 17.37 23.95 -0.68
N GLN A 269 16.76 25.14 -0.75
CA GLN A 269 17.28 26.31 -0.05
C GLN A 269 17.30 26.11 1.47
N THR A 270 16.24 25.51 2.00
CA THR A 270 16.13 25.16 3.42
C THR A 270 17.19 24.12 3.80
N TRP A 271 17.28 23.02 3.04
CA TRP A 271 18.27 21.98 3.24
C TRP A 271 19.72 22.53 3.21
N SER A 272 20.05 23.34 2.20
CA SER A 272 21.38 23.95 2.04
C SER A 272 21.70 24.91 3.18
N ARG A 273 20.71 25.71 3.63
CA ARG A 273 20.86 26.58 4.80
C ARG A 273 21.16 25.76 6.06
N MET A 274 20.40 24.70 6.31
CA MET A 274 20.58 23.86 7.51
C MET A 274 21.94 23.16 7.54
N ASN A 275 22.41 22.65 6.40
CA ASN A 275 23.75 22.06 6.30
C ASN A 275 24.85 23.10 6.56
N ARG A 276 24.71 24.32 6.05
CA ARG A 276 25.66 25.40 6.35
C ARG A 276 25.70 25.75 7.84
N LEU A 277 24.54 25.84 8.49
CA LEU A 277 24.48 26.10 9.94
C LEU A 277 25.18 24.98 10.73
N LYS A 278 25.04 23.73 10.30
CA LYS A 278 25.77 22.59 10.87
C LYS A 278 27.29 22.71 10.64
N GLU A 279 27.73 23.05 9.43
CA GLU A 279 29.15 23.26 9.10
C GLU A 279 29.78 24.42 9.89
N GLU A 280 29.01 25.47 10.15
CA GLU A 280 29.41 26.64 10.96
C GLU A 280 29.42 26.34 12.48
N GLY A 281 29.04 25.13 12.90
CA GLY A 281 29.04 24.71 14.31
C GLY A 281 27.91 25.33 15.14
N VAL A 282 26.86 25.84 14.50
CA VAL A 282 25.71 26.49 15.19
C VAL A 282 25.04 25.52 16.17
N PHE A 283 25.07 24.22 15.87
CA PHE A 283 24.41 23.19 16.66
C PHE A 283 25.33 22.49 17.68
N ASP A 284 26.63 22.76 17.68
CA ASP A 284 27.63 22.01 18.49
C ASP A 284 27.40 22.11 20.00
N ARG A 285 26.71 23.17 20.43
CA ARG A 285 26.41 23.43 21.85
C ARG A 285 25.03 22.96 22.28
N LEU A 286 24.22 22.47 21.35
CA LEU A 286 22.86 22.04 21.62
C LEU A 286 22.88 20.56 22.02
N GLN A 287 22.11 20.23 23.06
CA GLN A 287 21.93 18.86 23.50
C GLN A 287 20.63 18.35 22.90
N VAL A 288 20.71 17.29 22.11
CA VAL A 288 19.53 16.61 21.61
C VAL A 288 18.99 15.73 22.75
N PRO A 289 17.71 15.90 23.15
CA PRO A 289 17.09 15.01 24.12
C PRO A 289 17.06 13.57 23.58
N ASP A 290 17.35 12.56 24.41
CA ASP A 290 17.12 11.14 24.07
C ASP A 290 15.62 10.78 24.14
N ALA A 291 14.80 11.60 23.50
CA ALA A 291 13.35 11.45 23.44
C ALA A 291 12.94 10.44 22.35
N SER A 292 13.76 10.24 21.32
CA SER A 292 13.46 9.37 20.18
C SER A 292 13.70 7.88 20.47
N LYS A 293 14.40 7.52 21.55
CA LYS A 293 14.71 6.12 21.93
C LYS A 293 15.37 5.32 20.81
N GLY A 294 16.29 5.94 20.07
CA GLY A 294 17.01 5.32 18.95
C GLY A 294 16.21 5.22 17.65
N ILE A 295 15.09 5.93 17.51
CA ILE A 295 14.37 6.09 16.23
C ILE A 295 15.10 7.10 15.33
N ILE A 296 15.55 8.20 15.91
CA ILE A 296 16.25 9.29 15.21
C ILE A 296 17.66 9.38 15.77
N LYS A 297 18.65 9.58 14.90
CA LYS A 297 20.04 9.79 15.32
C LYS A 297 20.13 10.94 16.33
N ASN A 298 20.99 10.75 17.31
CA ASN A 298 21.30 11.74 18.33
C ASN A 298 22.19 12.87 17.76
N THR A 299 21.62 13.67 16.86
CA THR A 299 22.24 14.85 16.23
C THR A 299 21.19 15.94 16.07
N TRP A 300 21.59 17.21 16.17
CA TRP A 300 20.64 18.30 16.01
C TRP A 300 20.20 18.47 14.56
N TRP A 301 21.07 18.15 13.60
CA TRP A 301 20.75 18.14 12.16
C TRP A 301 21.55 17.04 11.46
N ASP A 302 20.95 16.35 10.48
CA ASP A 302 21.61 15.42 9.57
C ASP A 302 21.36 15.85 8.11
N SER A 303 22.38 15.76 7.27
CA SER A 303 22.27 16.12 5.84
C SER A 303 21.34 15.16 5.08
N HIS A 304 21.00 14.02 5.66
CA HIS A 304 20.04 13.06 5.12
C HIS A 304 18.58 13.37 5.48
N TRP A 305 18.33 14.50 6.14
CA TRP A 305 16.97 14.96 6.45
C TRP A 305 16.50 15.94 5.37
N ILE A 306 15.45 15.56 4.63
CA ILE A 306 14.89 16.38 3.56
C ILE A 306 13.72 17.19 4.13
N PRO A 307 13.84 18.52 4.28
CA PRO A 307 12.75 19.34 4.78
C PRO A 307 11.66 19.48 3.71
N PHE A 308 10.41 19.24 4.06
CA PHE A 308 9.29 19.36 3.11
C PHE A 308 8.20 20.33 3.57
N ALA A 309 8.23 20.79 4.82
CA ALA A 309 7.35 21.85 5.30
C ALA A 309 8.03 22.70 6.39
N GLU A 310 7.60 23.96 6.55
CA GLU A 310 8.04 24.83 7.65
C GLU A 310 6.87 25.65 8.24
N ASP A 311 6.90 25.95 9.55
CA ASP A 311 5.79 26.63 10.25
C ASP A 311 5.92 28.18 10.33
N GLY A 312 6.91 28.74 9.64
CA GLY A 312 7.23 30.17 9.68
C GLY A 312 8.04 30.63 10.91
N ASP A 313 8.29 29.76 11.89
CA ASP A 313 9.18 30.00 13.03
C ASP A 313 10.39 29.06 13.04
N VAL A 314 10.78 28.60 11.83
CA VAL A 314 11.95 27.75 11.54
C VAL A 314 11.81 26.32 12.05
N ASN A 315 10.63 25.88 12.50
CA ASN A 315 10.39 24.45 12.71
C ASN A 315 10.07 23.78 11.38
N LEU A 316 10.52 22.55 11.21
CA LEU A 316 10.46 21.83 9.95
C LEU A 316 9.76 20.48 10.12
N LEU A 317 9.06 20.06 9.08
CA LEU A 317 8.83 18.65 8.84
C LEU A 317 9.92 18.12 7.91
N CYS A 318 10.53 17.01 8.28
CA CYS A 318 11.58 16.39 7.49
C CYS A 318 11.30 14.91 7.22
N ILE A 319 11.76 14.44 6.07
CA ILE A 319 11.89 13.02 5.77
C ILE A 319 13.30 12.59 6.16
N ASP A 320 13.41 11.60 7.03
CA ASP A 320 14.67 11.08 7.54
C ASP A 320 15.15 9.88 6.70
N LEU A 321 16.20 10.08 5.90
CA LEU A 321 16.81 9.03 5.09
C LEU A 321 18.02 8.36 5.77
N ALA A 322 18.31 8.70 7.02
CA ALA A 322 19.38 8.06 7.77
C ALA A 322 18.99 7.93 9.26
N PRO A 323 17.95 7.13 9.55
CA PRO A 323 17.47 6.91 10.91
C PRO A 323 18.51 6.20 11.77
N ASP A 324 18.23 6.10 13.07
CA ASP A 324 18.99 5.28 14.01
C ASP A 324 18.41 3.85 14.08
N ALA A 325 18.99 2.96 14.89
CA ALA A 325 18.77 1.52 14.86
C ALA A 325 17.31 1.06 14.99
N ASN A 326 16.44 1.86 15.61
CA ASN A 326 15.02 1.56 15.80
C ASN A 326 14.10 2.36 14.86
N GLY A 327 14.66 3.18 13.97
CA GLY A 327 13.89 3.97 13.01
C GLY A 327 13.76 3.30 11.64
N SER A 328 12.96 3.92 10.79
CA SER A 328 12.67 3.46 9.43
C SER A 328 13.18 4.47 8.41
N MET A 329 13.86 4.00 7.36
CA MET A 329 14.34 4.89 6.31
C MET A 329 13.13 5.49 5.57
N GLY A 330 13.06 6.81 5.49
CA GLY A 330 11.90 7.53 4.95
C GLY A 330 10.85 7.94 5.98
N GLN A 331 11.08 7.69 7.28
CA GLN A 331 10.19 8.16 8.35
C GLN A 331 10.08 9.69 8.36
N VAL A 332 8.93 10.20 8.84
CA VAL A 332 8.74 11.64 9.02
C VAL A 332 9.10 12.04 10.44
N ILE A 333 9.83 13.15 10.57
CA ILE A 333 10.23 13.72 11.85
C ILE A 333 9.82 15.18 11.93
N TYR A 334 9.48 15.62 13.13
CA TYR A 334 9.44 17.03 13.47
C TYR A 334 10.86 17.47 13.79
N TRP A 335 11.27 18.61 13.27
CA TRP A 335 12.51 19.28 13.65
C TRP A 335 12.13 20.59 14.31
N GLU A 336 12.29 20.66 15.64
CA GLU A 336 11.93 21.83 16.43
C GLU A 336 13.19 22.62 16.78
N LYS A 337 13.21 23.92 16.47
CA LYS A 337 14.41 24.76 16.68
C LYS A 337 14.91 24.82 18.13
N HIS A 338 14.02 24.53 19.10
CA HIS A 338 14.31 24.61 20.53
C HIS A 338 14.38 23.24 21.22
N GLU A 339 13.79 22.20 20.62
CA GLU A 339 13.69 20.86 21.22
C GLU A 339 14.50 19.81 20.44
N GLY A 340 14.92 20.12 19.22
CA GLY A 340 15.61 19.20 18.33
C GLY A 340 14.64 18.28 17.56
N PRO A 341 15.14 17.18 16.99
CA PRO A 341 14.32 16.26 16.23
C PRO A 341 13.42 15.38 17.13
N LEU A 342 12.15 15.26 16.77
CA LEU A 342 11.15 14.44 17.45
C LEU A 342 10.46 13.49 16.45
N PRO A 343 10.13 12.25 16.86
CA PRO A 343 9.46 11.31 15.96
C PRO A 343 8.00 11.73 15.73
N SER A 344 7.54 11.71 14.47
CA SER A 344 6.11 11.89 14.19
C SER A 344 5.26 10.65 14.50
N GLY A 345 5.91 9.50 14.67
CA GLY A 345 5.25 8.19 14.73
C GLY A 345 5.00 7.55 13.37
N CYS A 346 5.17 8.28 12.26
CA CYS A 346 4.99 7.76 10.91
C CYS A 346 6.30 7.18 10.35
N GLN A 347 6.30 5.90 10.01
CA GLN A 347 7.49 5.16 9.54
C GLN A 347 7.86 5.41 8.08
N SER A 348 7.01 6.12 7.33
CA SER A 348 7.25 6.53 5.95
C SER A 348 6.52 7.85 5.64
N PHE A 349 6.92 8.54 4.57
CA PHE A 349 6.20 9.70 4.07
C PHE A 349 4.78 9.33 3.61
N PHE A 350 4.60 8.18 2.95
CA PHE A 350 3.29 7.65 2.61
C PHE A 350 2.40 7.49 3.85
N ALA A 351 2.91 6.87 4.93
CA ALA A 351 2.14 6.70 6.16
C ALA A 351 1.70 8.05 6.76
N TRP A 352 2.61 9.03 6.76
CA TRP A 352 2.32 10.38 7.23
C TRP A 352 1.25 11.08 6.38
N PHE A 353 1.37 11.04 5.05
CA PHE A 353 0.41 11.67 4.15
C PHE A 353 -0.95 10.97 4.20
N ARG A 354 -0.94 9.65 4.36
CA ARG A 354 -2.13 8.83 4.53
C ARG A 354 -2.86 9.15 5.83
N ASP A 355 -2.13 9.33 6.93
CA ASP A 355 -2.68 9.74 8.22
C ASP A 355 -3.29 11.14 8.12
N MET A 356 -2.58 12.08 7.50
CA MET A 356 -3.09 13.42 7.24
C MET A 356 -4.44 13.38 6.51
N GLU A 357 -4.56 12.59 5.44
CA GLU A 357 -5.81 12.42 4.70
C GLU A 357 -6.95 11.87 5.58
N LYS A 358 -6.66 10.89 6.45
CA LYS A 358 -7.67 10.31 7.36
C LYS A 358 -8.18 11.34 8.37
N GLY A 359 -7.37 12.36 8.67
CA GLY A 359 -7.70 13.45 9.57
C GLY A 359 -8.62 14.51 9.00
N LEU A 360 -8.78 14.58 7.68
CA LEU A 360 -9.64 15.55 7.02
C LEU A 360 -11.09 15.47 7.54
N GLY A 361 -11.59 16.60 8.04
CA GLY A 361 -12.94 16.70 8.63
C GLY A 361 -13.08 16.06 10.01
N ARG A 362 -12.02 15.46 10.58
CA ARG A 362 -12.00 14.89 11.94
C ARG A 362 -11.20 15.76 12.89
N TYR A 363 -9.89 15.86 12.64
CA TYR A 363 -8.99 16.75 13.37
C TYR A 363 -8.46 17.88 12.49
N TYR A 364 -8.48 17.77 11.16
CA TYR A 364 -8.29 18.93 10.27
C TYR A 364 -9.64 19.56 9.93
N VAL A 365 -9.89 20.74 10.48
CA VAL A 365 -11.14 21.49 10.32
C VAL A 365 -10.91 22.82 9.61
N VAL A 366 -11.91 23.26 8.86
CA VAL A 366 -11.88 24.54 8.15
C VAL A 366 -12.45 25.62 9.05
N GLU A 367 -11.66 26.66 9.33
CA GLU A 367 -12.12 27.82 10.11
C GLU A 367 -12.84 28.86 9.25
N GLU A 368 -13.43 29.88 9.89
CA GLU A 368 -14.11 30.99 9.20
C GLU A 368 -13.20 31.75 8.22
N ASN A 369 -11.89 31.74 8.44
CA ASN A 369 -10.88 32.32 7.54
C ASN A 369 -10.60 31.44 6.30
N GLY A 370 -11.25 30.29 6.18
CA GLY A 370 -11.12 29.33 5.08
C GLY A 370 -9.82 28.52 5.08
N ARG A 371 -8.99 28.63 6.13
CA ARG A 371 -7.78 27.83 6.31
C ARG A 371 -8.10 26.55 7.09
N ILE A 372 -7.26 25.55 6.88
CA ILE A 372 -7.34 24.26 7.56
C ILE A 372 -6.42 24.30 8.78
N TYR A 373 -6.97 23.94 9.94
CA TYR A 373 -6.24 23.83 11.20
C TYR A 373 -6.44 22.46 11.83
N GLU A 374 -5.41 21.98 12.53
CA GLU A 374 -5.50 20.83 13.40
C GLU A 374 -6.19 21.21 14.72
N LYS A 375 -7.18 20.41 15.11
CA LYS A 375 -7.92 20.54 16.34
C LYS A 375 -7.27 19.65 17.39
N PHE A 376 -6.71 20.28 18.42
CA PHE A 376 -6.16 19.61 19.61
C PHE A 376 -7.24 19.02 20.51
#